data_AF-A0A3D5D8W9-F1
#
_entry.id   AF-A0A3D5D8W9-F1
#
_cell.length_a   1.000
_cell.length_b   1.000
_cell.length_c   1.000
_cell.angle_alpha   90.00
_cell.angle_beta   90.00
_cell.angle_gamma   90.00
#
_symmetry.space_group_name_H-M   'P 1'
#
loop_
_entity.id
_entity.type
_entity.pdbx_description
1 polymer ?
#
loop_
_entity_poly.entity_id
_entity_poly.type
_entity_poly.pdbx_seq_one_letter_code
_entity_poly.pdbx_strand_id
1 'polypeptide(L)' 'MATERTSFFDRIAGRIDQLDSDGLQTVVARLARERDFLETLFDTIEDGVLVLDAKAQISWHNESAEHLLGLPLDKA' A
#
# COMPACT_ATOMS: atom_id res chain seq x y z
N MET A 1 12.48 26.18 -5.48
CA MET A 1 11.33 25.30 -5.80
C MET A 1 10.74 24.64 -4.55
N ALA A 2 10.47 25.40 -3.47
CA ALA A 2 9.93 24.85 -2.21
C ALA A 2 8.47 25.27 -1.94
N THR A 3 7.92 26.19 -2.74
CA THR A 3 6.64 26.87 -2.49
C THR A 3 5.42 26.06 -2.99
N GLU A 4 5.60 25.11 -3.92
CA GLU A 4 4.48 24.35 -4.50
C GLU A 4 3.98 23.21 -3.61
N ARG A 5 4.85 22.59 -2.78
CA ARG A 5 4.45 21.49 -1.91
C ARG A 5 3.45 21.95 -0.84
N THR A 6 3.68 23.11 -0.23
CA THR A 6 2.79 23.68 0.80
C THR A 6 1.39 23.96 0.26
N SER A 7 1.28 24.46 -0.98
CA SER A 7 0.01 24.74 -1.65
C SER A 7 -0.83 23.49 -1.96
N PHE A 8 -0.20 22.34 -2.20
CA PHE A 8 -0.91 21.08 -2.43
C PHE A 8 -1.47 20.51 -1.12
N PHE A 9 -0.66 20.52 -0.05
CA PHE A 9 -1.09 20.05 1.27
C PHE A 9 -2.18 20.94 1.86
N ASP A 10 -2.11 22.27 1.71
CA ASP A 10 -3.18 23.18 2.16
C ASP A 10 -4.52 22.93 1.44
N ARG A 11 -4.48 22.59 0.15
CA ARG A 11 -5.69 22.27 -0.63
C ARG A 11 -6.29 20.92 -0.26
N ILE A 12 -5.47 19.96 0.16
CA ILE A 12 -5.93 18.66 0.65
C ILE A 12 -6.47 18.81 2.07
N ALA A 13 -5.78 19.54 2.94
CA ALA A 13 -6.19 19.80 4.31
C ALA A 13 -7.56 20.48 4.37
N GLY A 14 -7.79 21.53 3.57
CA GLY A 14 -9.08 22.22 3.52
C GLY A 14 -10.24 21.41 2.92
N ARG A 15 -9.95 20.26 2.27
CA ARG A 15 -10.97 19.29 1.80
C ARG A 15 -11.19 18.16 2.80
N ILE A 16 -10.19 17.82 3.61
CA ILE A 16 -10.33 16.88 4.73
C ILE A 16 -11.27 17.47 5.80
N ASP A 17 -11.23 18.78 6.03
CA ASP A 17 -12.19 19.47 6.91
C ASP A 17 -13.66 19.39 6.43
N GLN A 18 -13.91 19.03 5.16
CA GLN A 18 -15.27 18.84 4.61
C GLN A 18 -15.70 17.37 4.55
N LEU A 19 -14.81 16.44 4.91
CA LEU A 19 -15.19 15.06 5.18
C LEU A 19 -15.53 14.99 6.66
N ASP A 20 -16.83 14.97 6.98
CA ASP A 20 -17.28 14.50 8.29
C ASP A 20 -16.60 13.15 8.59
N SER A 21 -16.38 12.84 9.87
CA SER A 21 -15.70 11.61 10.32
C SER A 21 -16.19 10.35 9.57
N ASP A 22 -17.46 10.30 9.17
CA ASP A 22 -18.08 9.23 8.39
C ASP A 22 -17.55 9.11 6.94
N GLY A 23 -17.26 10.24 6.29
CA GLY A 23 -16.66 10.29 4.95
C GLY A 23 -15.22 9.77 4.93
N LEU A 24 -14.43 10.16 5.94
CA LEU A 24 -13.06 9.66 6.09
C LEU A 24 -13.04 8.15 6.40
N GLN A 25 -13.91 7.70 7.32
CA GLN A 25 -14.13 6.27 7.62
C GLN A 25 -14.47 5.48 6.36
N THR A 26 -15.36 6.01 5.52
CA THR A 26 -15.78 5.35 4.27
C THR A 26 -14.61 5.19 3.29
N VAL A 27 -13.80 6.24 3.13
CA VAL A 27 -12.62 6.20 2.25
C VAL A 27 -11.56 5.24 2.78
N VAL A 28 -11.26 5.29 4.09
CA VAL A 28 -10.32 4.36 4.73
C VAL A 28 -10.78 2.91 4.59
N ALA A 29 -12.06 2.63 4.86
CA ALA A 29 -12.64 1.29 4.72
C ALA A 29 -12.66 0.79 3.26
N ARG A 30 -12.74 1.69 2.28
CA ARG A 30 -12.63 1.34 0.87
C ARG A 30 -11.19 1.00 0.49
N LEU A 31 -10.22 1.81 0.92
CA LEU A 31 -8.80 1.57 0.65
C LEU A 31 -8.31 0.27 1.31
N ALA A 32 -8.77 -0.02 2.53
CA ALA A 32 -8.48 -1.29 3.20
C ALA A 32 -9.00 -2.48 2.38
N ARG A 33 -10.25 -2.43 1.91
CA ARG A 33 -10.82 -3.50 1.06
C ARG A 33 -10.10 -3.66 -0.27
N GLU A 34 -9.71 -2.57 -0.92
CA GLU A 34 -8.95 -2.63 -2.18
C GLU A 34 -7.56 -3.23 -1.95
N ARG A 35 -6.90 -2.92 -0.82
CA ARG A 35 -5.65 -3.58 -0.41
C ARG A 35 -5.83 -5.07 -0.17
N ASP A 36 -6.80 -5.47 0.67
CA ASP A 36 -7.03 -6.86 1.04
C ASP A 36 -7.37 -7.72 -0.21
N PHE A 37 -8.13 -7.15 -1.13
CA PHE A 37 -8.44 -7.78 -2.42
C PHE A 37 -7.17 -8.01 -3.25
N LEU A 38 -6.30 -7.01 -3.34
CA LEU A 38 -5.04 -7.14 -4.08
C LEU A 38 -4.12 -8.18 -3.45
N GLU A 39 -3.98 -8.21 -2.12
CA GLU A 39 -3.21 -9.25 -1.40
C GLU A 39 -3.74 -10.65 -1.76
N THR A 40 -5.06 -10.85 -1.65
CA THR A 40 -5.71 -12.12 -1.99
C THR A 40 -5.43 -12.52 -3.44
N LEU A 41 -5.52 -11.59 -4.39
CA LEU A 41 -5.24 -11.89 -5.79
C LEU A 41 -3.78 -12.33 -5.99
N PHE A 42 -2.82 -11.67 -5.35
CA PHE A 42 -1.42 -12.04 -5.50
C PHE A 42 -1.09 -13.38 -4.85
N ASP A 43 -1.74 -13.75 -3.75
CA ASP A 43 -1.58 -15.07 -3.14
C ASP A 43 -2.14 -16.20 -4.01
N THR A 44 -3.09 -15.90 -4.91
CA THR A 44 -3.59 -16.90 -5.88
C THR A 44 -2.66 -17.13 -7.08
N ILE A 45 -1.61 -16.32 -7.26
CA ILE A 45 -0.66 -16.47 -8.38
C ILE A 45 0.38 -17.53 -8.01
N GLU A 46 0.56 -18.55 -8.85
CA GLU A 46 1.58 -19.60 -8.66
C GLU A 46 3.02 -19.08 -8.84
N ASP A 47 3.20 -18.02 -9.62
CA ASP A 47 4.47 -17.31 -9.73
C ASP A 47 4.77 -16.46 -8.47
N GLY A 48 6.04 -16.44 -8.07
CA GLY A 48 6.49 -15.60 -6.95
C GLY A 48 6.61 -14.13 -7.34
N VAL A 49 6.01 -13.25 -6.55
CA VAL A 49 6.08 -11.79 -6.72
C VAL A 49 6.87 -11.17 -5.56
N LEU A 50 7.84 -10.33 -5.91
CA LEU A 50 8.70 -9.59 -4.99
C LEU A 50 8.71 -8.11 -5.36
N VAL A 51 8.48 -7.24 -4.39
CA VAL A 51 8.60 -5.80 -4.55
C VAL A 51 9.79 -5.32 -3.73
N LEU A 52 10.69 -4.60 -4.39
CA LEU A 52 11.87 -4.02 -3.76
C LEU A 52 11.73 -2.50 -3.62
N ASP A 53 12.25 -1.96 -2.51
CA ASP A 53 12.42 -0.52 -2.34
C ASP A 53 13.62 0.02 -3.15
N ALA A 54 13.83 1.34 -3.09
CA ALA A 54 14.94 1.99 -3.78
C ALA A 54 16.34 1.56 -3.27
N LYS A 55 16.42 0.86 -2.13
CA LYS A 55 17.66 0.30 -1.55
C LYS A 55 17.77 -1.21 -1.81
N ALA A 56 16.93 -1.75 -2.69
CA ALA A 56 16.85 -3.17 -3.02
C ALA A 56 16.50 -4.07 -1.82
N GLN A 57 15.80 -3.54 -0.81
CA GLN A 57 15.23 -4.34 0.27
C GLN A 57 13.82 -4.79 -0.10
N ILE A 58 13.42 -5.98 0.35
CA ILE A 58 12.09 -6.51 0.10
C ILE A 58 11.07 -5.68 0.89
N SER A 59 10.21 -4.96 0.19
CA SER A 59 9.13 -4.19 0.80
C SER A 59 7.83 -4.98 0.89
N TRP A 60 7.65 -6.00 0.04
CA TRP A 60 6.48 -6.86 0.01
C TRP A 60 6.74 -8.12 -0.84
N HIS A 61 6.05 -9.22 -0.51
CA HIS A 61 6.06 -10.47 -1.28
C HIS A 61 4.71 -11.20 -1.16
N ASN A 62 4.37 -12.06 -2.12
CA ASN A 62 3.25 -13.01 -1.99
C ASN A 62 3.71 -14.33 -1.35
N GLU A 63 2.76 -15.19 -0.98
CA GLU A 63 3.04 -16.52 -0.40
C GLU A 63 3.89 -17.41 -1.34
N SER A 64 3.60 -17.39 -2.64
CA SER A 64 4.32 -18.18 -3.64
C SER A 64 5.82 -17.83 -3.70
N ALA A 65 6.20 -16.55 -3.51
CA ALA A 65 7.61 -16.16 -3.49
C ALA A 65 8.38 -16.81 -2.32
N GLU A 66 7.77 -16.88 -1.14
CA GLU A 66 8.36 -17.56 0.02
C GLU A 66 8.48 -19.06 -0.23
N HIS A 67 7.44 -19.67 -0.81
CA HIS A 67 7.43 -21.09 -1.15
C HIS A 67 8.51 -21.46 -2.18
N LEU A 68 8.63 -20.67 -3.26
CA LEU A 68 9.58 -20.91 -4.34
C LEU A 68 11.04 -20.68 -3.93
N LEU A 69 11.29 -19.69 -3.06
CA LEU A 69 12.63 -19.41 -2.54
C LEU A 69 13.01 -20.31 -1.36
N GLY A 70 12.04 -20.93 -0.69
CA GLY A 70 12.26 -21.87 0.41
C GLY A 70 12.87 -21.23 1.66
N LEU A 71 12.69 -19.92 1.85
CA LEU A 71 13.26 -19.14 2.95
C LEU A 71 12.26 -18.08 3.41
N PRO A 72 12.15 -17.81 4.72
CA PRO A 72 11.22 -16.81 5.24
C PRO A 72 11.66 -15.39 4.83
N LEU A 73 10.79 -14.70 4.10
CA LEU A 73 11.06 -13.35 3.56
C LEU A 73 10.63 -12.22 4.53
N ASP A 74 9.84 -12.54 5.56
CA ASP A 74 9.39 -11.65 6.65
C ASP A 74 10.52 -11.03 7.49
N LYS A 75 11.80 -11.39 7.23
CA LYS A 75 12.97 -10.99 8.03
C LYS A 75 14.12 -10.38 7.23
N ALA A 76 13.87 -9.85 6.03
CA ALA A 76 14.88 -9.12 5.26
C ALA A 76 15.04 -7.67 5.74
#